data_AF-A0A4Z1HBZ2-F1
#
_entry.id   AF-A0A4Z1HBZ2-F1
#
_cell.length_a   1.000
_cell.length_b   1.000
_cell.length_c   1.000
_cell.angle_alpha   90.00
_cell.angle_beta   90.00
_cell.angle_gamma   90.00
#
_symmetry.space_group_name_H-M   'P 1'
#
loop_
_entity.id
_entity.type
_entity.pdbx_description
1 polymer ?
#
loop_
_entity_poly.entity_id
_entity_poly.type
_entity_poly.pdbx_seq_one_letter_code
_entity_poly.pdbx_strand_id
1 'polypeptide(L)'
;MASSIVDRKLDLLYLIYFCLHIPVLFLMDLQSLYPASLTPSFLTAIKNSHIANYNNLFFVSPPIYFNLFVWLECLIHLPVSFWAIGGLWRDSPRIPLILLPYALETFLTTLVCMHEYAYWPIPRYQKVDLTKLYGPYILLTIVMAIDMFIRLWRIVSASTAAKKGKKNI
;
A
#
# COMPACT_ATOMS: atom_id res chain seq x y z
N MET A 1 3.52 -22.45 -18.81
CA MET A 1 2.67 -21.29 -19.15
C MET A 1 2.30 -20.59 -17.84
N ALA A 2 2.37 -19.26 -17.78
CA ALA A 2 1.90 -18.54 -16.60
C ALA A 2 0.42 -18.88 -16.37
N SER A 3 0.05 -19.17 -15.13
CA SER A 3 -1.36 -19.41 -14.79
C SER A 3 -2.16 -18.12 -15.04
N SER A 4 -3.40 -18.27 -15.51
CA SER A 4 -4.27 -17.11 -15.73
C SER A 4 -4.38 -16.30 -14.43
N ILE A 5 -4.41 -14.97 -14.54
CA ILE A 5 -4.58 -14.10 -13.37
C ILE A 5 -5.89 -14.40 -12.62
N VAL A 6 -6.92 -14.88 -13.34
CA VAL A 6 -8.22 -15.24 -12.77
C VAL A 6 -8.13 -16.45 -11.83
N ASP A 7 -7.21 -17.38 -12.10
CA ASP A 7 -6.98 -18.55 -11.26
C ASP A 7 -6.15 -18.19 -10.01
N ARG A 8 -5.33 -17.14 -10.10
CA ARG A 8 -4.48 -16.63 -9.01
C ARG A 8 -5.23 -15.59 -8.18
N LYS A 9 -6.22 -16.04 -7.41
CA LYS A 9 -7.16 -15.17 -6.65
C LYS A 9 -6.50 -14.05 -5.83
N LEU A 10 -5.40 -14.35 -5.11
CA LEU A 10 -4.67 -13.34 -4.34
C LEU A 10 -3.96 -12.33 -5.25
N ASP A 11 -3.36 -12.79 -6.35
CA ASP A 11 -2.68 -11.91 -7.30
C ASP A 11 -3.69 -11.00 -8.02
N LEU A 12 -4.89 -11.52 -8.32
CA LEU A 12 -5.99 -10.72 -8.84
C LEU A 12 -6.45 -9.65 -7.84
N LEU A 13 -6.58 -10.00 -6.55
CA LEU A 13 -6.90 -9.05 -5.49
C LEU A 13 -5.86 -7.93 -5.42
N TYR A 14 -4.56 -8.28 -5.41
CA TYR A 14 -3.49 -7.29 -5.39
C TYR A 14 -3.47 -6.43 -6.65
N LEU A 15 -3.75 -7.02 -7.82
CA LEU A 15 -3.82 -6.29 -9.08
C LEU A 15 -4.93 -5.25 -9.04
N ILE A 16 -6.13 -5.63 -8.61
CA ILE A 16 -7.26 -4.72 -8.45
C ILE A 16 -6.91 -3.61 -7.46
N TYR A 17 -6.29 -3.97 -6.34
CA TYR A 17 -5.81 -2.99 -5.37
C TYR A 17 -4.86 -1.96 -6.00
N PHE A 18 -3.78 -2.39 -6.66
CA PHE A 18 -2.82 -1.45 -7.27
C PHE A 18 -3.45 -0.58 -8.36
N CYS A 19 -4.36 -1.14 -9.16
CA CYS A 19 -5.11 -0.37 -10.17
C CYS A 19 -5.99 0.72 -9.55
N LEU A 20 -6.62 0.45 -8.40
CA LEU A 20 -7.45 1.42 -7.69
C LEU A 20 -6.61 2.40 -6.84
N HIS A 21 -5.48 1.93 -6.31
CA HIS A 21 -4.63 2.68 -5.40
C HIS A 21 -3.86 3.79 -6.12
N ILE A 22 -3.40 3.57 -7.37
CA ILE A 22 -2.68 4.60 -8.13
C ILE A 22 -3.51 5.90 -8.29
N PRO A 23 -4.78 5.86 -8.75
CA PRO A 23 -5.63 7.04 -8.75
C PRO A 23 -5.77 7.67 -7.36
N VAL A 24 -5.98 6.88 -6.31
CA VAL A 24 -6.13 7.38 -4.94
C VAL A 24 -4.87 8.12 -4.47
N LEU A 25 -3.68 7.59 -4.74
CA LEU A 25 -2.40 8.23 -4.41
C LEU A 25 -2.32 9.64 -5.01
N PHE A 26 -2.65 9.80 -6.29
CA PHE A 26 -2.64 11.13 -6.92
C PHE A 26 -3.79 12.02 -6.41
N LEU A 27 -4.97 11.46 -6.19
CA LEU A 27 -6.15 12.23 -5.81
C LEU A 27 -6.14 12.67 -4.35
N MET A 28 -5.43 12.00 -3.45
CA MET A 28 -5.46 12.30 -2.00
C MET A 28 -4.06 12.47 -1.42
N ASP A 29 -3.25 11.42 -1.53
CA ASP A 29 -2.05 11.27 -0.70
C ASP A 29 -0.92 12.24 -1.14
N LEU A 30 -0.73 12.36 -2.46
CA LEU A 30 0.29 13.22 -3.06
C LEU A 30 -0.14 14.68 -3.21
N GLN A 31 -1.37 15.06 -2.81
CA GLN A 31 -1.85 16.43 -2.96
C GLN A 31 -0.96 17.45 -2.25
N SER A 32 -0.32 17.07 -1.14
CA SER A 32 0.58 17.94 -0.38
C SER A 32 1.87 18.29 -1.13
N LEU A 33 2.25 17.51 -2.15
CA LEU A 33 3.41 17.74 -3.00
C LEU A 33 3.07 18.58 -4.24
N TYR A 34 1.79 18.82 -4.52
CA TYR A 34 1.39 19.54 -5.74
C TYR A 34 1.68 21.03 -5.62
N PRO A 35 2.35 21.64 -6.62
CA PRO A 35 2.49 23.08 -6.64
C PRO A 35 1.12 23.72 -6.82
N ALA A 36 0.89 24.88 -6.19
CA ALA A 36 -0.40 25.56 -6.22
C ALA A 36 -0.95 25.82 -7.64
N SER A 37 -0.07 25.91 -8.65
CA SER A 37 -0.42 26.07 -10.06
C SER A 37 -0.99 24.82 -10.72
N LEU A 38 -0.73 23.62 -10.18
CA LEU A 38 -1.19 22.34 -10.73
C LEU A 38 -2.34 21.72 -9.93
N THR A 39 -2.73 22.31 -8.79
CA THR A 39 -3.82 21.81 -7.96
C THR A 39 -5.17 22.25 -8.53
N PRO A 40 -5.92 21.38 -9.23
CA PRO A 40 -7.23 21.73 -9.77
C PRO A 40 -8.21 21.94 -8.61
N SER A 41 -9.18 22.84 -8.81
CA SER A 41 -10.20 23.17 -7.79
C SER A 41 -10.98 21.95 -7.30
N PHE A 42 -11.16 20.94 -8.16
CA PHE A 42 -11.79 19.67 -7.80
C PHE A 42 -11.02 18.87 -6.74
N LEU A 43 -9.68 18.83 -6.81
CA LEU A 43 -8.86 18.14 -5.80
C LEU A 43 -8.98 18.80 -4.44
N THR A 44 -8.97 20.13 -4.42
CA THR A 44 -9.20 20.92 -3.21
C THR A 44 -10.60 20.69 -2.65
N ALA A 45 -11.61 20.56 -3.51
CA ALA A 45 -12.98 20.24 -3.10
C ALA A 45 -13.10 18.85 -2.47
N ILE A 46 -12.42 17.84 -3.03
CA ILE A 46 -12.35 16.50 -2.44
C ILE A 46 -11.72 16.56 -1.04
N LYS A 47 -10.56 17.22 -0.92
CA LYS A 47 -9.85 17.35 0.36
C LYS A 47 -10.71 18.08 1.40
N ASN A 48 -11.35 19.18 1.01
CA ASN A 48 -12.22 19.95 1.91
C ASN A 48 -13.45 19.16 2.34
N SER A 49 -14.07 18.41 1.43
CA SER A 49 -15.17 17.48 1.76
C SER A 49 -14.69 16.40 2.72
N HIS A 50 -13.49 15.86 2.52
CA HIS A 50 -12.91 14.86 3.41
C HIS A 50 -12.63 15.41 4.82
N ILE A 51 -12.09 16.62 4.92
CA ILE A 51 -11.88 17.31 6.21
C ILE A 51 -13.23 17.55 6.90
N ALA A 52 -14.24 18.04 6.17
CA ALA A 52 -15.56 18.32 6.73
C ALA A 52 -16.27 17.07 7.26
N ASN A 53 -16.10 15.93 6.58
CA ASN A 53 -16.78 14.68 6.94
C ASN A 53 -16.04 13.89 8.03
N TYR A 54 -14.69 13.87 8.01
CA TYR A 54 -13.89 12.97 8.84
C TYR A 54 -13.02 13.67 9.90
N ASN A 55 -12.91 15.01 9.88
CA ASN A 55 -11.98 15.78 10.73
C ASN A 55 -10.56 15.18 10.73
N ASN A 56 -10.11 14.74 9.55
CA ASN A 56 -8.83 14.08 9.41
C ASN A 56 -7.68 15.09 9.60
N LEU A 57 -7.09 15.10 10.79
CA LEU A 57 -6.07 16.09 11.19
C LEU A 57 -4.78 15.98 10.37
N PHE A 58 -4.52 14.86 9.69
CA PHE A 58 -3.40 14.74 8.75
C PHE A 58 -3.47 15.77 7.61
N PHE A 59 -4.67 16.22 7.24
CA PHE A 59 -4.85 17.23 6.19
C PHE A 59 -4.93 18.67 6.69
N VAL A 60 -5.06 18.87 8.01
CA VAL A 60 -5.23 20.18 8.67
C VAL A 60 -3.95 20.60 9.37
N SER A 61 -3.41 19.73 10.22
CA SER A 61 -2.23 19.97 11.04
C SER A 61 -1.37 18.69 11.09
N PRO A 62 -0.72 18.31 9.97
CA PRO A 62 0.04 17.06 9.90
C PRO A 62 1.21 17.05 10.90
N PRO A 63 1.40 15.95 11.64
CA PRO A 63 2.65 15.72 12.38
C PRO A 63 3.87 15.74 11.46
N ILE A 64 5.04 16.09 11.98
CA ILE A 64 6.29 16.22 11.19
C ILE A 64 6.63 14.92 10.45
N TYR A 65 6.41 13.76 11.08
CA TYR A 65 6.67 12.46 10.47
C TYR A 65 5.75 12.16 9.28
N PHE A 66 4.58 12.79 9.18
CA PHE A 66 3.62 12.52 8.11
C PHE A 66 4.17 12.97 6.75
N ASN A 67 4.98 14.03 6.71
CA ASN A 67 5.67 14.44 5.48
C ASN A 67 6.62 13.34 4.97
N LEU A 68 7.31 12.63 5.87
CA LEU A 68 8.13 11.48 5.47
C LEU A 68 7.26 10.40 4.81
N PHE A 69 6.07 10.11 5.33
CA PHE A 69 5.17 9.10 4.75
C PHE A 69 4.68 9.50 3.36
N VAL A 70 4.33 10.77 3.15
CA VAL A 70 4.00 11.29 1.81
C VAL A 70 5.16 11.08 0.82
N TRP A 71 6.41 11.32 1.24
CA TRP A 71 7.57 11.06 0.40
C TRP A 71 7.79 9.57 0.14
N LEU A 72 7.56 8.70 1.12
CA LEU A 72 7.63 7.25 0.92
C LEU A 72 6.53 6.78 -0.05
N GLU A 73 5.32 7.33 0.02
CA GLU A 73 4.25 7.05 -0.94
C GLU A 73 4.66 7.48 -2.36
N CYS A 74 5.24 8.68 -2.50
CA CYS A 74 5.69 9.18 -3.80
C CYS A 74 6.86 8.36 -4.39
N LEU A 75 7.86 8.05 -3.57
CA LEU A 75 9.14 7.50 -4.03
C LEU A 75 9.19 5.97 -4.02
N ILE A 76 8.34 5.32 -3.21
CA ILE A 76 8.30 3.86 -3.07
C ILE A 76 6.95 3.33 -3.54
N HIS A 77 5.84 3.80 -2.97
CA HIS A 77 4.52 3.18 -3.26
C HIS A 77 4.14 3.37 -4.71
N LEU A 78 4.32 4.58 -5.25
CA LEU A 78 3.94 4.90 -6.62
C LEU A 78 4.72 4.04 -7.65
N PRO A 79 6.07 4.03 -7.69
CA PRO A 79 6.80 3.21 -8.65
C PRO A 79 6.56 1.70 -8.44
N VAL A 80 6.45 1.24 -7.19
CA VAL A 80 6.13 -0.16 -6.90
C VAL A 80 4.74 -0.51 -7.41
N SER A 81 3.75 0.36 -7.26
CA SER A 81 2.38 0.13 -7.72
C SER A 81 2.30 -0.03 -9.23
N PHE A 82 2.98 0.85 -9.99
CA PHE A 82 3.06 0.71 -11.45
C PHE A 82 3.77 -0.57 -11.87
N TRP A 83 4.88 -0.91 -11.21
CA TRP A 83 5.59 -2.15 -11.50
C TRP A 83 4.76 -3.39 -11.16
N ALA A 84 4.05 -3.38 -10.02
CA ALA A 84 3.27 -4.49 -9.51
C ALA A 84 2.16 -4.88 -10.47
N ILE A 85 1.48 -3.93 -11.11
CA ILE A 85 0.46 -4.22 -12.14
C ILE A 85 1.06 -5.11 -13.24
N GLY A 86 2.19 -4.70 -13.82
CA GLY A 86 2.86 -5.46 -14.88
C GLY A 86 3.47 -6.78 -14.40
N GLY A 87 3.97 -6.82 -13.16
CA GLY A 87 4.55 -8.01 -12.55
C GLY A 87 3.50 -9.07 -12.23
N LEU A 88 2.36 -8.67 -11.68
CA LEU A 88 1.23 -9.54 -11.32
C LEU A 88 0.60 -10.09 -12.60
N TRP A 89 0.38 -9.24 -13.61
CA TRP A 89 -0.18 -9.67 -14.89
C TRP A 89 0.65 -10.77 -15.56
N ARG A 90 1.98 -10.69 -15.46
CA ARG A 90 2.92 -11.62 -16.11
C ARG A 90 3.35 -12.80 -15.23
N ASP A 91 2.83 -12.93 -14.02
CA ASP A 91 3.25 -13.96 -13.05
C ASP A 91 4.77 -13.93 -12.78
N SER A 92 5.31 -12.74 -12.55
CA SER A 92 6.76 -12.55 -12.38
C SER A 92 7.25 -13.23 -11.10
N PRO A 93 8.34 -14.03 -11.14
CA PRO A 93 8.91 -14.66 -9.94
C PRO A 93 9.53 -13.65 -8.97
N ARG A 94 9.69 -12.38 -9.40
CA ARG A 94 10.23 -11.29 -8.59
C ARG A 94 9.17 -10.63 -7.70
N ILE A 95 7.90 -10.98 -7.87
CA ILE A 95 6.77 -10.44 -7.09
C ILE A 95 7.04 -10.48 -5.58
N PRO A 96 7.43 -11.61 -4.96
CA PRO A 96 7.67 -11.67 -3.52
C PRO A 96 8.82 -10.78 -3.03
N LEU A 97 9.80 -10.49 -3.90
CA LEU A 97 10.95 -9.67 -3.53
C LEU A 97 10.61 -8.19 -3.42
N ILE A 98 9.65 -7.73 -4.23
CA ILE A 98 9.27 -6.31 -4.31
C ILE A 98 8.04 -6.03 -3.43
N LEU A 99 7.04 -6.91 -3.45
CA LEU A 99 5.79 -6.69 -2.71
C LEU A 99 5.96 -6.93 -1.21
N LEU A 100 6.94 -7.73 -0.75
CA LEU A 100 7.17 -7.94 0.68
C LEU A 100 7.66 -6.67 1.40
N PRO A 101 8.75 -6.00 0.96
CA PRO A 101 9.15 -4.72 1.56
C PRO A 101 8.06 -3.66 1.49
N TYR A 102 7.36 -3.57 0.34
CA TYR A 102 6.24 -2.66 0.16
C TYR A 102 5.12 -2.92 1.18
N ALA A 103 4.66 -4.16 1.30
CA ALA A 103 3.58 -4.52 2.22
C ALA A 103 3.95 -4.25 3.67
N LEU A 104 5.20 -4.52 4.08
CA LEU A 104 5.68 -4.24 5.43
C LEU A 104 5.76 -2.74 5.71
N GLU A 105 6.29 -1.96 4.77
CA GLU A 105 6.40 -0.51 4.94
C GLU A 105 5.02 0.14 4.94
N THR A 106 4.11 -0.23 4.03
CA THR A 106 2.71 0.25 4.03
C THR A 106 1.96 -0.15 5.30
N PHE A 107 2.19 -1.37 5.81
CA PHE A 107 1.61 -1.81 7.09
C PHE A 107 2.06 -0.91 8.24
N LEU A 108 3.37 -0.63 8.32
CA LEU A 108 3.93 0.18 9.40
C LEU A 108 3.46 1.64 9.34
N THR A 109 3.49 2.27 8.17
CA THR A 109 3.01 3.66 8.01
C THR A 109 1.52 3.77 8.35
N THR A 110 0.71 2.81 7.87
CA THR A 110 -0.73 2.72 8.20
C THR A 110 -0.95 2.52 9.69
N LEU A 111 -0.19 1.62 10.33
CA LEU A 111 -0.31 1.35 11.77
C LEU A 111 0.03 2.59 12.60
N VAL A 112 1.08 3.34 12.22
CA VAL A 112 1.44 4.60 12.88
C VAL A 112 0.30 5.61 12.73
N CYS A 113 -0.29 5.75 11.53
CA CYS A 113 -1.42 6.64 11.32
C CYS A 113 -2.65 6.24 12.15
N MET A 114 -2.93 4.93 12.23
CA MET A 114 -4.01 4.38 13.05
C MET A 114 -3.80 4.61 14.54
N HIS A 115 -2.56 4.43 15.00
CA HIS A 115 -2.19 4.72 16.38
C HIS A 115 -2.36 6.20 16.71
N GLU A 116 -1.88 7.10 15.84
CA GLU A 116 -1.99 8.54 16.02
C GLU A 116 -3.45 9.01 16.17
N TYR A 117 -4.32 8.67 15.21
CA TYR A 117 -5.71 9.17 15.26
C TYR A 117 -6.51 8.56 16.41
N ALA A 118 -6.07 7.43 16.98
CA ALA A 118 -6.68 6.87 18.17
C ALA A 118 -6.59 7.83 19.37
N TYR A 119 -5.56 8.68 19.43
CA TYR A 119 -5.36 9.67 20.49
C TYR A 119 -5.89 11.07 20.16
N TRP A 120 -6.39 11.31 18.94
CA TRP A 120 -6.95 12.61 18.60
C TRP A 120 -8.15 12.98 19.46
N PRO A 121 -8.34 14.28 19.77
CA PRO A 121 -9.47 14.79 20.55
C PRO A 121 -10.76 14.88 19.69
N ILE A 122 -11.06 13.83 18.94
CA ILE A 122 -12.25 13.72 18.09
C ILE A 122 -13.26 12.71 18.65
N PRO A 123 -14.57 12.86 18.36
CA PRO A 123 -15.59 11.90 18.75
C PRO A 123 -15.30 10.46 18.31
N ARG A 124 -15.76 9.48 19.09
CA ARG A 124 -15.54 8.04 18.81
C ARG A 124 -16.10 7.60 17.45
N TYR A 125 -17.22 8.16 16.99
CA TYR A 125 -17.80 7.80 15.70
C TYR A 125 -16.88 8.16 14.53
N GLN A 126 -16.20 9.32 14.59
CA GLN A 126 -15.22 9.74 13.58
C GLN A 126 -14.01 8.80 13.57
N LYS A 127 -13.54 8.34 14.74
CA LYS A 127 -12.47 7.33 14.83
C LYS A 127 -12.87 6.00 14.18
N VAL A 128 -14.13 5.58 14.35
CA VAL A 128 -14.66 4.38 13.71
C VAL A 128 -14.71 4.56 12.20
N ASP A 129 -15.15 5.73 11.72
CA ASP A 129 -15.23 6.01 10.27
C ASP A 129 -13.84 6.10 9.63
N LEU A 130 -12.84 6.69 10.30
CA LEU A 130 -11.44 6.60 9.90
C LEU A 130 -10.96 5.14 9.87
N THR A 131 -11.30 4.35 10.89
CA THR A 131 -10.91 2.93 10.92
C THR A 131 -11.54 2.13 9.80
N LYS A 132 -12.76 2.45 9.35
CA LYS A 132 -13.36 1.83 8.15
C LYS A 132 -12.60 2.19 6.88
N LEU A 133 -11.98 3.37 6.83
CA LEU A 133 -11.18 3.82 5.69
C LEU A 133 -9.80 3.14 5.68
N TYR A 134 -9.07 3.15 6.79
CA TYR A 134 -7.71 2.59 6.90
C TYR A 134 -7.67 1.07 7.12
N GLY A 135 -8.71 0.50 7.74
CA GLY A 135 -8.81 -0.91 8.10
C GLY A 135 -8.64 -1.89 6.93
N PRO A 136 -9.27 -1.65 5.75
CA PRO A 136 -9.03 -2.47 4.57
C PRO A 136 -7.56 -2.48 4.11
N TYR A 137 -6.86 -1.34 4.19
CA TYR A 137 -5.45 -1.23 3.78
C TYR A 137 -4.53 -2.01 4.73
N ILE A 138 -4.73 -1.90 6.04
CA ILE A 138 -3.90 -2.64 7.00
C ILE A 138 -4.15 -4.15 6.89
N LEU A 139 -5.40 -4.58 6.68
CA LEU A 139 -5.71 -5.99 6.48
C LEU A 139 -5.07 -6.52 5.19
N LEU A 140 -5.18 -5.77 4.10
CA LEU A 140 -4.61 -6.16 2.81
C LEU A 140 -3.08 -6.29 2.89
N THR A 141 -2.40 -5.33 3.54
CA THR A 141 -0.94 -5.34 3.67
C THR A 141 -0.45 -6.49 4.54
N ILE A 142 -1.17 -6.85 5.61
CA ILE A 142 -0.85 -8.06 6.40
C ILE A 142 -0.96 -9.32 5.53
N VAL A 143 -2.07 -9.49 4.81
CA VAL A 143 -2.29 -10.64 3.93
C VAL A 143 -1.20 -10.71 2.86
N MET A 144 -0.90 -9.57 2.23
CA MET A 144 0.13 -9.46 1.20
C MET A 144 1.52 -9.82 1.76
N ALA A 145 1.90 -9.28 2.93
CA ALA A 145 3.19 -9.57 3.56
C ALA A 145 3.35 -11.06 3.87
N ILE A 146 2.32 -11.70 4.45
CA ILE A 146 2.34 -13.14 4.76
C ILE A 146 2.46 -13.97 3.48
N ASP A 147 1.64 -13.68 2.46
CA ASP A 147 1.68 -14.41 1.17
C ASP A 147 3.05 -14.27 0.49
N MET A 148 3.59 -13.04 0.39
CA MET A 148 4.90 -12.81 -0.21
C MET A 148 6.01 -13.49 0.58
N PHE A 149 5.96 -13.47 1.92
CA PHE A 149 6.93 -14.18 2.76
C PHE A 149 6.90 -15.69 2.49
N ILE A 150 5.71 -16.30 2.46
CA ILE A 150 5.56 -17.74 2.18
C ILE A 150 6.10 -18.10 0.79
N ARG A 151 5.78 -17.30 -0.23
CA ARG A 151 6.28 -17.53 -1.60
C ARG A 151 7.79 -17.42 -1.67
N LEU A 152 8.36 -16.39 -1.05
CA LEU A 152 9.80 -16.19 -1.02
C LEU A 152 10.50 -17.35 -0.28
N TRP A 153 9.95 -17.77 0.86
CA TRP A 153 10.46 -18.91 1.62
C TRP A 153 10.50 -20.19 0.78
N ARG A 154 9.45 -20.48 0.01
CA ARG A 154 9.40 -21.64 -0.90
C ARG A 154 10.47 -21.57 -1.99
N ILE A 155 10.66 -20.39 -2.60
CA ILE A 155 11.68 -20.18 -3.63
C ILE A 155 13.09 -20.43 -3.07
N VAL A 156 13.39 -19.88 -1.89
CA VAL A 156 14.70 -20.03 -1.23
C VAL A 156 14.93 -21.50 -0.81
N SER A 157 13.90 -22.15 -0.25
CA SER A 157 13.96 -23.56 0.16
C SER A 157 14.22 -24.49 -1.03
N ALA A 158 13.49 -24.31 -2.13
CA ALA A 158 13.67 -25.09 -3.36
C ALA A 158 15.07 -24.89 -3.96
N SER A 159 15.56 -23.65 -3.99
CA SER A 159 16.90 -23.31 -4.48
C SER A 159 18.00 -23.96 -3.65
N THR A 160 17.83 -24.00 -2.32
CA THR A 160 18.76 -24.63 -1.39
C THR A 160 18.81 -26.15 -1.57
N ALA A 161 17.65 -26.80 -1.72
CA ALA A 161 17.56 -28.24 -1.99
C ALA A 161 18.22 -28.64 -3.32
N ALA A 162 17.97 -27.88 -4.39
CA ALA A 162 18.58 -28.11 -5.71
C ALA A 162 20.12 -28.00 -5.67
N LYS A 163 20.65 -27.04 -4.90
CA LYS A 163 22.10 -26.88 -4.71
C LYS A 163 22.72 -28.05 -3.95
N LYS A 164 22.02 -28.64 -2.97
CA LYS A 164 22.47 -29.83 -2.23
C LYS A 164 22.48 -31.08 -3.11
N GLY A 165 21.48 -31.27 -3.96
CA GLY A 165 21.41 -32.39 -4.90
C GLY A 165 22.55 -32.40 -5.92
N LYS A 166 22.94 -31.24 -6.45
CA LYS A 166 24.08 -31.10 -7.39
C LYS A 166 25.46 -31.33 -6.77
N LYS A 167 25.59 -31.31 -5.44
CA LYS A 167 26.87 -31.54 -4.74
C LYS A 167 27.11 -33.02 -4.42
N ASN A 168 26.09 -33.85 -4.60
CA ASN A 168 26.09 -35.30 -4.29
C ASN A 168 26.14 -36.17 -5.56
N ILE A 169 26.37 -35.56 -6.72
CA ILE A 169 26.59 -36.20 -8.04
C ILE A 169 27.99 -35.78 -8.48
#